data_AF-A0A4R3JVG8-F1
#
_entry.id   AF-A0A4R3JVG8-F1
#
_cell.length_a   1.000
_cell.length_b   1.000
_cell.length_c   1.000
_cell.angle_alpha   90.00
_cell.angle_beta   90.00
_cell.angle_gamma   90.00
#
_symmetry.space_group_name_H-M   'P 1'
#
loop_
_entity.id
_entity.type
_entity.pdbx_description
1 polymer ?
#
loop_
_entity_poly.entity_id
_entity_poly.type
_entity_poly.pdbx_seq_one_letter_code
_entity_poly.pdbx_strand_id
1 'polypeptide(L)' 'MHAASIEKSARLQRVLWLLLDERWHTTMEIVDGARVCAVNSIIAELRANGIEIETRCMGRGVYAYRLAALPQEAACA' A
#
# COMPACT_ATOMS: atom_id res chain seq x y z
N MET A 1 7.93 -14.14 -4.29
CA MET A 1 7.99 -12.79 -4.89
C MET A 1 9.33 -12.18 -4.53
N HIS A 2 10.11 -11.67 -5.50
CA HIS A 2 11.22 -10.75 -5.19
C HIS A 2 10.61 -9.37 -4.98
N ALA A 3 10.43 -8.97 -3.73
CA ALA A 3 9.88 -7.65 -3.43
C ALA A 3 10.89 -6.58 -3.87
N ALA A 4 10.45 -5.61 -4.66
CA ALA A 4 11.27 -4.43 -4.92
C ALA A 4 11.43 -3.66 -3.61
N SER A 5 12.65 -3.20 -3.31
CA SER A 5 12.90 -2.32 -2.16
C SER A 5 12.05 -1.06 -2.31
N ILE A 6 11.28 -0.72 -1.27
CA ILE A 6 10.41 0.46 -1.30
C ILE A 6 11.18 1.75 -1.60
N GLU A 7 12.42 1.86 -1.13
CA GLU A 7 13.30 3.01 -1.39
C GLU A 7 13.62 3.23 -2.88
N LYS A 8 13.58 2.16 -3.68
CA LYS A 8 13.95 2.20 -5.11
C LYS A 8 12.75 2.20 -6.04
N SER A 9 11.54 2.02 -5.52
CA SER A 9 10.35 1.80 -6.34
C SER A 9 9.36 2.95 -6.23
N ALA A 10 9.38 3.84 -7.22
CA ALA A 10 8.48 4.99 -7.29
C ALA A 10 6.99 4.60 -7.24
N ARG A 11 6.60 3.43 -7.77
CA ARG A 11 5.20 2.94 -7.70
C ARG A 11 4.79 2.53 -6.27
N LEU A 12 5.71 1.91 -5.51
CA LEU A 12 5.43 1.55 -4.11
C LEU A 12 5.36 2.80 -3.25
N GLN A 13 6.27 3.76 -3.48
CA GLN A 13 6.27 5.05 -2.80
C GLN A 13 4.96 5.81 -3.03
N ARG A 14 4.50 5.96 -4.28
CA ARG A 14 3.22 6.67 -4.55
C ARG A 14 2.03 6.05 -3.82
N VAL A 15 1.93 4.72 -3.79
CA VAL A 15 0.84 4.04 -3.07
C VAL A 15 0.99 4.21 -1.56
N LEU A 16 2.20 4.07 -1.01
CA LEU A 16 2.43 4.31 0.40
C LEU A 16 2.02 5.74 0.79
N TRP A 17 2.48 6.74 0.02
CA TRP A 17 2.14 8.15 0.24
C TRP A 17 0.65 8.42 0.23
N LEU A 18 -0.12 7.76 -0.65
CA LEU A 18 -1.58 7.86 -0.65
C LEU A 18 -2.20 7.27 0.62
N LEU A 19 -1.67 6.14 1.11
CA LEU A 19 -2.18 5.45 2.30
C LEU A 19 -1.71 6.04 3.63
N LEU A 20 -0.74 6.99 3.62
CA LEU A 20 -0.26 7.69 4.82
C LEU A 20 -1.34 8.52 5.53
N ASP A 21 -2.46 8.80 4.85
CA ASP A 21 -3.61 9.47 5.46
C ASP A 21 -4.42 8.57 6.41
N GLU A 22 -4.03 7.29 6.54
CA GLU A 22 -4.66 6.26 7.38
C GLU A 22 -6.14 6.04 7.06
N ARG A 23 -6.58 6.44 5.86
CA ARG A 23 -7.96 6.24 5.39
C ARG A 23 -8.08 4.97 4.57
N TRP A 24 -9.31 4.52 4.45
CA TRP A 24 -9.64 3.42 3.55
C TRP A 24 -9.69 3.94 2.12
N HIS A 25 -8.82 3.42 1.26
CA HIS A 25 -8.81 3.67 -0.17
C HIS A 25 -9.16 2.41 -0.93
N THR A 26 -10.18 2.50 -1.77
CA THR A 26 -10.56 1.44 -2.70
C THR A 26 -9.49 1.22 -3.76
N THR A 27 -9.50 0.05 -4.39
CA THR A 27 -8.62 -0.23 -5.53
C THR A 27 -8.68 0.87 -6.59
N MET A 28 -9.86 1.41 -6.87
CA MET A 28 -10.02 2.48 -7.87
C MET A 28 -9.45 3.82 -7.42
N GLU A 29 -9.64 4.21 -6.17
CA GLU A 29 -9.02 5.43 -5.60
C GLU A 29 -7.50 5.33 -5.62
N ILE A 30 -6.94 4.15 -5.36
CA ILE A 30 -5.48 3.93 -5.45
C ILE A 30 -5.00 4.02 -6.89
N VAL A 31 -5.72 3.42 -7.85
CA VAL A 31 -5.37 3.51 -9.28
C VAL A 31 -5.36 4.97 -9.74
N ASP A 32 -6.37 5.75 -9.38
CA ASP A 32 -6.51 7.15 -9.78
C ASP A 32 -5.48 8.06 -9.05
N GLY A 33 -5.40 7.95 -7.73
CA GLY A 33 -4.56 8.79 -6.88
C GLY A 33 -3.06 8.51 -7.01
N ALA A 34 -2.64 7.25 -7.13
CA ALA A 34 -1.24 6.87 -7.24
C ALA A 34 -0.77 6.61 -8.69
N ARG A 35 -1.71 6.61 -9.66
CA ARG A 35 -1.46 6.31 -11.09
C ARG A 35 -0.68 5.01 -11.27
N VAL A 36 -1.21 3.93 -10.71
CA VAL A 36 -0.61 2.60 -10.76
C VAL A 36 -1.60 1.54 -11.22
N CYS A 37 -1.09 0.52 -11.88
CA CYS A 37 -1.82 -0.71 -12.16
C CYS A 37 -1.32 -1.83 -11.23
N ALA A 38 -2.08 -2.93 -11.15
CA ALA A 38 -1.74 -4.08 -10.31
C ALA A 38 -1.60 -3.74 -8.80
N VAL A 39 -2.60 -3.04 -8.25
CA VAL A 39 -2.67 -2.65 -6.83
C VAL A 39 -2.42 -3.84 -5.90
N ASN A 40 -3.02 -5.01 -6.17
CA ASN A 40 -2.80 -6.21 -5.35
C ASN A 40 -1.32 -6.61 -5.25
N SER A 41 -0.56 -6.55 -6.35
CA SER A 41 0.88 -6.84 -6.34
C SER A 41 1.64 -5.80 -5.52
N ILE A 42 1.29 -4.52 -5.66
CA ILE A 42 1.90 -3.43 -4.88
C ILE A 42 1.64 -3.61 -3.38
N ILE A 43 0.40 -3.89 -2.97
CA ILE A 43 0.07 -4.13 -1.56
C ILE A 43 0.83 -5.34 -1.01
N ALA A 44 0.95 -6.42 -1.79
CA ALA A 44 1.76 -7.59 -1.40
C ALA A 44 3.24 -7.25 -1.25
N GLU A 45 3.80 -6.41 -2.13
CA GLU A 45 5.18 -5.94 -2.03
C GLU A 45 5.39 -5.00 -0.84
N LEU A 46 4.46 -4.08 -0.56
CA LEU A 46 4.51 -3.21 0.62
C LEU A 46 4.53 -4.03 1.92
N ARG A 47 3.67 -5.05 2.01
CA ARG A 47 3.69 -6.00 3.14
C ARG A 47 5.01 -6.75 3.24
N ALA A 48 5.58 -7.18 2.12
CA ALA A 48 6.89 -7.83 2.10
C ALA A 48 8.04 -6.88 2.52
N ASN A 49 7.86 -5.56 2.38
CA ASN A 49 8.76 -4.53 2.92
C ASN A 49 8.48 -4.20 4.40
N GLY A 50 7.61 -4.97 5.09
CA GLY A 50 7.29 -4.77 6.50
C GLY A 50 6.21 -3.72 6.78
N ILE A 51 5.51 -3.24 5.74
CA ILE A 51 4.44 -2.25 5.91
C ILE A 51 3.13 -2.98 6.13
N GLU A 52 2.54 -2.77 7.31
CA GLU A 52 1.25 -3.37 7.63
C GLU A 52 0.10 -2.62 6.95
N ILE A 53 -0.56 -3.30 6.03
CA ILE A 53 -1.72 -2.78 5.30
C ILE A 53 -2.90 -3.69 5.56
N GLU A 54 -3.98 -3.12 6.10
CA GLU A 54 -5.26 -3.80 6.24
C GLU A 54 -5.98 -3.90 4.89
N THR A 55 -6.77 -4.96 4.71
CA THR A 55 -7.61 -5.12 3.53
C THR A 55 -9.02 -5.48 3.95
N ARG A 56 -9.99 -4.82 3.34
CA ARG A 56 -11.40 -5.06 3.56
C ARG A 56 -12.12 -5.24 2.23
N CYS A 57 -12.95 -6.27 2.14
CA CYS A 57 -13.90 -6.40 1.03
C CYS A 57 -15.14 -5.54 1.35
N MET A 58 -15.45 -4.58 0.49
CA MET A 58 -16.62 -3.70 0.61
C MET A 58 -17.86 -4.28 -0.12
N GLY A 59 -17.76 -5.51 -0.65
CA GLY A 59 -18.81 -6.16 -1.44
C GLY A 59 -18.69 -5.87 -2.94
N ARG A 60 -19.41 -6.65 -3.76
CA ARG A 60 -19.39 -6.57 -5.25
C ARG A 60 -17.99 -6.65 -5.89
N GLY A 61 -17.04 -7.32 -5.24
CA GLY A 61 -15.65 -7.43 -5.72
C GLY A 61 -14.81 -6.16 -5.53
N VAL A 62 -15.30 -5.19 -4.74
CA VAL A 62 -14.54 -3.99 -4.39
C VAL A 62 -13.72 -4.25 -3.14
N TYR A 63 -12.41 -3.99 -3.23
CA TYR A 63 -11.48 -4.09 -2.12
C TYR A 63 -11.00 -2.69 -1.74
N ALA A 64 -10.87 -2.46 -0.44
CA ALA A 64 -10.30 -1.26 0.14
C ALA A 64 -9.11 -1.63 1.03
N TYR A 65 -8.15 -0.70 1.08
CA TYR A 65 -6.87 -0.85 1.76
C TYR A 65 -6.64 0.36 2.64
N ARG A 66 -6.00 0.12 3.78
CA ARG A 66 -5.65 1.16 4.75
C ARG A 66 -4.32 0.82 5.38
N LEU A 67 -3.51 1.83 5.65
CA LEU A 67 -2.30 1.65 6.46
C LEU A 67 -2.69 1.30 7.90
N ALA A 68 -2.28 0.14 8.40
CA ALA A 68 -2.65 -0.35 9.74
C ALA A 68 -1.90 0.41 10.84
N ALA A 69 -0.63 0.72 10.56
CA ALA A 69 0.23 1.53 11.39
C ALA A 69 1.22 2.26 10.48
N LEU A 70 1.58 3.49 10.86
CA LEU A 70 2.69 4.17 10.21
C LEU A 70 3.93 3.26 10.29
N PRO A 71 4.70 3.14 9.19
CA PRO A 71 5.93 2.37 9.22
C PRO A 71 6.77 2.92 10.36
N GLN A 72 7.00 2.10 11.39
CA GLN A 72 7.92 2.45 12.46
C GLN A 72 9.25 2.68 11.76
N GLU A 73 9.71 3.94 11.73
CA GLU A 73 11.10 4.25 11.41
C GLU A 73 11.92 3.26 12.20
N ALA A 74 12.61 2.37 11.50
CA ALA A 74 13.40 1.30 12.10
C ALA A 74 14.15 1.93 13.26
N ALA A 75 13.75 1.53 14.48
CA ALA A 75 14.25 2.12 15.70
C ALA A 75 15.77 2.12 15.61
N CYS A 76 16.35 3.32 15.67
CA CYS A 76 17.78 3.53 15.70
C CYS A 76 18.39 2.70 16.83
N ALA A 77 19.12 1.63 16.50
CA ALA A 77 20.13 0.98 17.33
C ALA A 77 21.01 0.06 16.48
#